data_AF-A0A4R0NWT6-F1
#
_entry.id   AF-A0A4R0NWT6-F1
#
_cell.length_a   1.000
_cell.length_b   1.000
_cell.length_c   1.000
_cell.angle_alpha   90.00
_cell.angle_beta   90.00
_cell.angle_gamma   90.00
#
_symmetry.space_group_name_H-M   'P 1'
#
loop_
_entity.id
_entity.type
_entity.pdbx_description
1 polymer ?
#
loop_
_entity_poly.entity_id
_entity_poly.type
_entity_poly.pdbx_seq_one_letter_code
_entity_poly.pdbx_strand_id
1 'polypeptide(L)'
;MLHALFLLAAAAPQLSPLQQGALTCAAAFAVDAGQPGAEVRDRSREREFFVQVLAQIMDETGADRAAIAGMASAEARRLADTPGELERVLPPCRMLLPGPAAR
;
A
#
# COMPACT_ATOMS: atom_id res chain seq x y z
N MET A 1 23.57 26.52 24.20
CA MET A 1 23.01 25.20 23.87
C MET A 1 21.69 25.38 23.13
N LEU A 2 21.74 25.69 21.83
CA LEU A 2 20.56 25.62 20.96
C LEU A 2 20.73 24.36 20.12
N HIS A 3 20.12 23.26 20.57
CA HIS A 3 19.83 22.13 19.70
C HIS A 3 18.65 22.57 18.84
N ALA A 4 18.96 23.26 17.74
CA ALA A 4 18.01 23.57 16.69
C ALA A 4 17.45 22.23 16.20
N LEU A 5 16.18 22.01 16.52
CA LEU A 5 15.34 20.91 16.07
C LEU A 5 15.33 20.89 14.54
N PHE A 6 16.28 20.18 13.95
CA PHE A 6 16.23 19.79 12.56
C PHE A 6 15.31 18.56 12.49
N LEU A 7 14.00 18.80 12.56
CA LEU A 7 13.00 17.86 12.07
C LEU A 7 13.20 17.78 10.55
N LEU A 8 14.14 16.94 10.10
CA LEU A 8 14.12 16.42 8.73
C LEU A 8 12.82 15.62 8.61
N ALA A 9 11.77 16.28 8.12
CA ALA A 9 10.73 15.55 7.41
C ALA A 9 11.47 14.83 6.27
N ALA A 10 11.75 13.54 6.45
CA ALA A 10 12.26 12.71 5.37
C ALA A 10 11.29 12.89 4.21
N ALA A 11 11.78 13.46 3.10
CA ALA A 11 10.96 13.62 1.91
C ALA A 11 10.44 12.23 1.53
N ALA A 12 9.13 12.10 1.36
CA ALA A 12 8.56 10.84 0.94
C ALA A 12 9.25 10.41 -0.37
N PRO A 13 9.67 9.13 -0.48
CA PRO A 13 10.37 8.66 -1.65
C PRO A 13 9.50 8.86 -2.90
N GLN A 14 10.12 9.33 -3.97
CA GLN A 14 9.46 9.52 -5.24
C GLN A 14 9.30 8.16 -5.92
N LEU A 15 8.05 7.71 -6.07
CA LEU A 15 7.75 6.44 -6.71
C LEU A 15 7.67 6.60 -8.23
N SER A 16 8.18 5.60 -8.96
CA SER A 16 7.86 5.43 -10.37
C SER A 16 6.36 5.17 -10.56
N PRO A 17 5.79 5.41 -11.76
CA PRO A 17 4.38 5.12 -12.02
C PRO A 17 3.98 3.67 -11.73
N LEU A 18 4.88 2.72 -11.97
CA LEU A 18 4.65 1.30 -11.68
C LEU A 18 4.58 1.04 -10.17
N GLN A 19 5.55 1.57 -9.41
CA GLN A 19 5.56 1.46 -7.94
C GLN A 19 4.34 2.14 -7.32
N GLN A 20 3.95 3.31 -7.84
CA GLN A 20 2.75 4.01 -7.40
C GLN A 20 1.49 3.16 -7.64
N GLY A 21 1.35 2.57 -8.84
CA GLY A 21 0.23 1.67 -9.14
C GLY A 21 0.18 0.44 -8.22
N ALA A 22 1.34 -0.16 -7.93
CA ALA A 22 1.44 -1.28 -7.01
C ALA A 22 1.05 -0.89 -5.57
N LEU A 23 1.52 0.28 -5.09
CA LEU A 23 1.14 0.83 -3.79
C LEU A 23 -0.36 1.12 -3.71
N THR A 24 -0.93 1.70 -4.76
CA THR A 24 -2.38 1.92 -4.88
C THR A 24 -3.16 0.61 -4.77
N CYS A 25 -2.72 -0.46 -5.44
CA CYS A 25 -3.37 -1.77 -5.32
C CYS A 25 -3.22 -2.39 -3.93
N ALA A 26 -2.03 -2.30 -3.32
CA ALA A 26 -1.79 -2.77 -1.97
C ALA A 26 -2.71 -2.05 -0.95
N ALA A 27 -2.83 -0.72 -1.07
CA ALA A 27 -3.74 0.09 -0.26
C ALA A 27 -5.21 -0.26 -0.52
N ALA A 28 -5.62 -0.45 -1.77
CA ALA A 28 -6.99 -0.83 -2.11
C ALA A 28 -7.39 -2.17 -1.47
N PHE A 29 -6.50 -3.16 -1.45
CA PHE A 29 -6.75 -4.41 -0.73
C PHE A 29 -6.86 -4.24 0.77
N ALA A 30 -6.05 -3.36 1.37
CA ALA A 30 -6.15 -3.05 2.79
C ALA A 30 -7.49 -2.38 3.15
N VAL A 31 -7.98 -1.46 2.31
CA VAL A 31 -9.30 -0.84 2.49
C VAL A 31 -10.43 -1.85 2.30
N ASP A 32 -10.38 -2.67 1.24
CA ASP A 32 -11.35 -3.75 0.98
C ASP A 32 -11.39 -4.80 2.11
N ALA A 33 -10.27 -5.00 2.82
CA ALA A 33 -10.19 -5.88 3.99
C ALA A 33 -10.84 -5.27 5.25
N GLY A 34 -11.02 -3.95 5.30
CA GLY A 34 -11.71 -3.25 6.39
C GLY A 34 -13.21 -3.07 6.19
N GLN A 35 -13.75 -3.46 5.03
CA GLN A 35 -15.17 -3.35 4.74
C GLN A 35 -16.00 -4.40 5.50
N PRO A 36 -17.27 -4.11 5.85
CA PRO A 36 -18.15 -5.10 6.47
C PRO A 36 -18.28 -6.38 5.63
N GLY A 37 -18.20 -7.56 6.25
CA GLY A 37 -18.29 -8.84 5.55
C GLY A 37 -16.96 -9.31 4.91
N ALA A 38 -15.86 -8.58 5.11
CA ALA A 38 -14.55 -9.00 4.63
C ALA A 38 -13.97 -10.19 5.41
N GLU A 39 -14.39 -10.39 6.66
CA GLU A 39 -13.87 -11.39 7.59
C GLU A 39 -14.08 -12.84 7.15
N VAL A 40 -15.08 -13.11 6.30
CA VAL A 40 -15.38 -14.47 5.81
C VAL A 40 -14.61 -14.85 4.54
N ARG A 41 -13.83 -13.94 3.97
CA ARG A 41 -13.10 -14.14 2.70
C ARG A 41 -11.65 -14.54 2.98
N ASP A 42 -11.13 -15.52 2.24
CA ASP A 42 -9.68 -15.76 2.21
C ASP A 42 -8.99 -14.58 1.51
N ARG A 43 -8.08 -13.92 2.24
CA ARG A 43 -7.31 -12.74 1.81
C ARG A 43 -5.80 -13.01 1.81
N SER A 44 -5.39 -14.27 1.81
CA SER A 44 -3.97 -14.64 1.96
C SER A 44 -3.13 -14.06 0.83
N ARG A 45 -3.66 -14.09 -0.40
CA ARG A 45 -2.97 -13.56 -1.60
C ARG A 45 -2.85 -12.03 -1.55
N GLU A 46 -3.88 -11.33 -1.09
CA GLU A 46 -3.86 -9.88 -0.90
C GLU A 46 -2.83 -9.46 0.16
N ARG A 47 -2.74 -10.19 1.28
CA ARG A 47 -1.75 -9.93 2.33
C ARG A 47 -0.33 -10.16 1.83
N GLU A 48 -0.12 -11.25 1.10
CA GLU A 48 1.18 -11.54 0.50
C GLU A 48 1.59 -10.46 -0.51
N PHE A 49 0.67 -10.07 -1.40
CA PHE A 49 0.89 -8.97 -2.34
C PHE A 49 1.28 -7.67 -1.62
N PHE A 50 0.56 -7.31 -0.55
CA PHE A 50 0.87 -6.13 0.25
C PHE A 50 2.31 -6.18 0.80
N VAL A 51 2.69 -7.28 1.45
CA VAL A 51 4.04 -7.42 2.03
C VAL A 51 5.11 -7.35 0.95
N GLN A 52 4.92 -8.03 -0.18
CA GLN A 52 5.87 -8.05 -1.30
C GLN A 52 6.05 -6.66 -1.92
N VAL A 53 4.96 -5.94 -2.20
CA VAL A 53 5.02 -4.59 -2.77
C VAL A 53 5.77 -3.64 -1.84
N LEU A 54 5.47 -3.66 -0.54
CA LEU A 54 6.12 -2.77 0.41
C LEU A 54 7.62 -3.08 0.54
N ALA A 55 8.00 -4.36 0.57
CA ALA A 55 9.40 -4.78 0.57
C ALA A 55 10.13 -4.35 -0.71
N GLN A 56 9.53 -4.59 -1.88
CA GLN A 56 10.11 -4.22 -3.18
C GLN A 56 10.36 -2.71 -3.27
N ILE A 57 9.39 -1.88 -2.83
CA ILE A 57 9.56 -0.43 -2.83
C ILE A 57 10.69 -0.02 -1.88
N MET A 58 10.80 -0.62 -0.69
CA MET A 58 11.92 -0.35 0.22
C MET A 58 13.26 -0.68 -0.43
N ASP A 59 13.38 -1.84 -1.06
CA ASP A 59 14.61 -2.30 -1.69
C ASP A 59 15.02 -1.42 -2.88
N GLU A 60 14.06 -0.98 -3.69
CA GLU A 60 14.31 -0.16 -4.89
C GLU A 60 14.56 1.32 -4.58
N THR A 61 13.97 1.86 -3.51
CA THR A 61 14.05 3.30 -3.18
C THR A 61 15.00 3.61 -2.02
N GLY A 62 15.41 2.60 -1.24
CA GLY A 62 16.16 2.77 0.00
C GLY A 62 15.33 3.36 1.15
N ALA A 63 14.01 3.50 0.97
CA ALA A 63 13.13 4.01 2.00
C ALA A 63 12.99 3.02 3.17
N ASP A 64 12.84 3.58 4.38
CA ASP A 64 12.58 2.76 5.56
C ASP A 64 11.11 2.32 5.67
N ARG A 65 10.86 1.39 6.59
CA ARG A 65 9.52 0.87 6.87
C ARG A 65 8.53 1.96 7.27
N ALA A 66 8.96 2.97 8.03
CA ALA A 66 8.07 4.01 8.54
C ALA A 66 7.59 4.92 7.40
N ALA A 67 8.49 5.30 6.49
CA ALA A 67 8.17 6.05 5.29
C ALA A 67 7.16 5.29 4.41
N ILE A 68 7.42 4.03 4.10
CA ILE A 68 6.53 3.22 3.26
C ILE A 68 5.18 2.95 3.92
N ALA A 69 5.15 2.70 5.23
CA ALA A 69 3.89 2.57 5.97
C ALA A 69 3.07 3.87 5.95
N GLY A 70 3.74 5.02 6.06
CA GLY A 70 3.12 6.35 5.95
C GLY A 70 2.47 6.57 4.58
N MET A 71 3.16 6.18 3.50
CA MET A 71 2.64 6.29 2.13
C MET A 71 1.46 5.35 1.88
N ALA A 72 1.57 4.08 2.30
CA ALA A 72 0.47 3.12 2.19
C ALA A 72 -0.77 3.58 2.97
N SER A 73 -0.58 4.14 4.17
CA SER A 73 -1.67 4.72 4.96
C SER A 73 -2.29 5.94 4.29
N ALA A 74 -1.47 6.83 3.72
CA ALA A 74 -1.98 8.00 3.00
C ALA A 74 -2.81 7.61 1.78
N GLU A 75 -2.34 6.61 1.03
CA GLU A 75 -3.05 6.10 -0.14
C GLU A 75 -4.35 5.38 0.25
N ALA A 76 -4.34 4.59 1.33
CA ALA A 76 -5.56 3.95 1.84
C ALA A 76 -6.61 4.99 2.27
N ARG A 77 -6.21 6.06 2.96
CA ARG A 77 -7.11 7.18 3.30
C ARG A 77 -7.66 7.86 2.05
N ARG A 78 -6.81 8.18 1.07
CA ARG A 78 -7.25 8.77 -0.21
C ARG A 78 -8.34 7.93 -0.88
N LEU A 79 -8.16 6.61 -0.92
CA LEU A 79 -9.13 5.68 -1.51
C LEU A 79 -10.44 5.62 -0.69
N ALA A 80 -10.35 5.61 0.64
CA ALA A 80 -11.53 5.56 1.51
C ALA A 80 -12.34 6.88 1.49
N ASP A 81 -11.65 8.01 1.40
CA ASP A 81 -12.25 9.35 1.44
C ASP A 81 -12.85 9.77 0.08
N THR A 82 -12.46 9.10 -1.02
CA THR A 82 -12.94 9.41 -2.37
C THR A 82 -14.08 8.46 -2.76
N PRO A 83 -15.34 8.92 -2.87
CA PRO A 83 -16.47 8.05 -3.20
C PRO A 83 -16.30 7.33 -4.55
N GLY A 84 -16.54 6.02 -4.58
CA GLY A 84 -16.48 5.21 -5.79
C GLY A 84 -15.06 4.84 -6.28
N GLU A 85 -14.03 5.39 -5.64
CA GLU A 85 -12.64 5.19 -6.07
C GLU A 85 -12.16 3.76 -5.79
N LEU A 86 -12.53 3.20 -4.64
CA LEU A 86 -12.17 1.84 -4.27
C LEU A 86 -12.77 0.82 -5.25
N GLU A 87 -14.04 0.96 -5.59
CA GLU A 87 -14.76 0.11 -6.54
C GLU A 87 -14.18 0.21 -7.96
N ARG A 88 -13.67 1.38 -8.33
CA ARG A 88 -13.01 1.62 -9.61
C ARG A 88 -11.62 0.98 -9.69
N VAL A 89 -10.87 0.98 -8.58
CA VAL A 89 -9.47 0.52 -8.53
C VAL A 89 -9.36 -0.99 -8.26
N LEU A 90 -10.25 -1.56 -7.46
CA LEU A 90 -10.19 -2.98 -7.05
C LEU A 90 -10.16 -3.99 -8.21
N PRO A 91 -11.04 -3.91 -9.23
CA PRO A 91 -11.10 -4.91 -10.28
C PRO A 91 -9.77 -5.14 -11.03
N PRO A 92 -9.08 -4.11 -11.55
CA PRO A 92 -7.77 -4.32 -12.19
C PRO A 92 -6.70 -4.78 -11.20
N CYS A 93 -6.71 -4.31 -9.94
CA CYS A 93 -5.73 -4.75 -8.94
C CYS A 93 -5.80 -6.26 -8.67
N ARG A 94 -6.98 -6.87 -8.67
CA ARG A 94 -7.14 -8.32 -8.44
C ARG A 94 -6.45 -9.18 -9.51
N MET A 95 -6.21 -8.64 -10.70
CA MET A 95 -5.45 -9.34 -11.75
C MET A 95 -3.96 -9.46 -11.44
N LEU A 96 -3.45 -8.65 -10.50
CA LEU A 96 -2.04 -8.61 -10.11
C LEU A 96 -1.73 -9.50 -8.90
N LEU A 97 -2.74 -10.13 -8.31
CA LEU A 97 -2.53 -11.02 -7.17
C LEU A 97 -1.65 -12.21 -7.59
N PRO A 98 -0.71 -12.63 -6.73
CA PRO A 98 0.16 -13.77 -7.02
C PRO A 98 -0.67 -15.00 -7.37
N GLY A 99 -0.11 -15.93 -8.14
CA GLY A 99 -0.74 -17.21 -8.42
C GLY A 99 -1.15 -17.97 -7.15
N PRO A 100 -1.87 -19.09 -7.26
CA PRO A 100 -2.18 -19.90 -6.08
C PRO A 100 -0.88 -20.25 -5.35
N ALA A 101 -0.84 -20.00 -4.04
CA ALA A 101 0.27 -20.39 -3.20
C ALA A 101 0.52 -21.89 -3.40
N ALA A 102 1.73 -22.26 -3.84
CA ALA A 102 2.15 -23.65 -3.87
C ALA A 102 2.11 -24.15 -2.43
N ARG A 103 1.17 -25.05 -2.14
CA ARG A 103 1.06 -25.73 -0.84
C ARG A 103 2.22 -26.69 -0.65
#